data_AF-A0A2G9S2H1-F1
#
_entry.id   AF-A0A2G9S2H1-F1
#
_cell.length_a   1.000
_cell.length_b   1.000
_cell.length_c   1.000
_cell.angle_alpha   90.00
_cell.angle_beta   90.00
_cell.angle_gamma   90.00
#
_symmetry.space_group_name_H-M   'P 1'
#
loop_
_entity.id
_entity.type
_entity.pdbx_description
1 polymer ?
#
loop_
_entity_poly.entity_id
_entity_poly.type
_entity_poly.pdbx_seq_one_letter_code
_entity_poly.pdbx_strand_id
1 'polypeptide(L)'
;MSKCRNSYMEQDLRPVCLDELVNGNSEGLCDYQAFLQEGIDSLLKEAKDKFKGWVSCSTSEQADLAYKKVPDGPPLRLWKSTIEIAAQPEDVFQRLLREQHLWDEDLLDSKVVETLDEHTDIYQYVQNNMAPHPARDFVVLR
;
A
#
# COMPACT_ATOMS: atom_id res chain seq x y z
N MET A 1 -18.39 7.18 26.87
CA MET A 1 -17.63 7.15 25.60
C MET A 1 -16.34 6.39 25.86
N SER A 2 -16.28 5.11 25.51
CA SER A 2 -15.03 4.35 25.60
C SER A 2 -14.08 4.89 24.55
N LYS A 3 -13.01 5.56 24.97
CA LYS A 3 -11.91 5.93 24.06
C LYS A 3 -11.35 4.63 23.51
N CYS A 4 -11.39 4.44 22.18
CA CYS A 4 -10.67 3.35 21.54
C CYS A 4 -9.18 3.48 21.91
N ARG A 5 -8.69 2.58 22.76
CA ARG A 5 -7.26 2.46 23.06
C ARG A 5 -6.58 1.86 21.85
N ASN A 6 -5.71 2.64 21.21
CA ASN A 6 -4.81 2.11 20.19
C ASN A 6 -3.61 1.48 20.91
N SER A 7 -3.67 0.16 21.12
CA SER A 7 -2.62 -0.59 21.83
C SER A 7 -1.24 -0.47 21.18
N TYR A 8 -1.16 -0.15 19.89
CA TYR A 8 0.11 0.08 19.18
C TYR A 8 0.74 1.41 19.61
N MET A 9 -0.06 2.47 19.77
CA MET A 9 0.40 3.76 20.30
C MET A 9 0.85 3.66 21.76
N GLU A 10 0.20 2.79 22.55
CA GLU A 10 0.58 2.55 23.96
C GLU A 10 1.88 1.74 24.11
N GLN A 11 2.33 1.06 23.05
CA GLN A 11 3.59 0.31 23.00
C GLN A 11 4.69 1.09 22.27
N ASP A 12 4.50 2.39 22.03
CA ASP A 12 5.39 3.25 21.23
C ASP A 12 5.66 2.71 19.81
N LEU A 13 4.82 1.81 19.29
CA LEU A 13 4.84 1.32 17.91
C LEU A 13 4.09 2.30 17.01
N ARG A 14 4.62 3.53 16.92
CA ARG A 14 4.08 4.55 16.03
C ARG A 14 4.32 4.12 14.57
N PRO A 15 3.31 4.20 13.69
CA PRO A 15 3.56 4.01 12.26
C PRO A 15 4.59 5.05 11.80
N VAL A 16 5.60 4.61 11.07
CA VAL A 16 6.67 5.48 10.57
C VAL A 16 6.03 6.54 9.66
N CYS A 17 6.27 7.80 9.99
CA CYS A 17 5.76 8.92 9.21
C CYS A 17 6.46 8.95 7.84
N LEU A 18 5.79 9.43 6.78
CA LEU A 18 6.46 9.63 5.49
C LEU A 18 7.72 10.50 5.67
N ASP A 19 7.63 11.54 6.51
CA ASP A 19 8.77 12.39 6.86
C ASP A 19 9.92 11.62 7.54
N GLU A 20 9.64 10.59 8.35
CA GLU A 20 10.65 9.79 9.03
C GLU A 20 11.30 8.76 8.09
N LEU A 21 10.54 8.24 7.11
CA LEU A 21 11.08 7.44 6.01
C LEU A 21 11.98 8.27 5.09
N VAL A 22 11.64 9.55 4.88
CA VAL A 22 12.33 10.42 3.93
C VAL A 22 13.53 11.16 4.56
N ASN A 23 13.47 11.54 5.83
CA ASN A 23 14.52 12.34 6.50
C ASN A 23 15.73 11.52 7.02
N GLY A 24 15.80 10.22 6.74
CA GLY A 24 16.95 9.39 7.11
C GLY A 24 18.27 9.79 6.44
N ASN A 25 18.24 10.62 5.38
CA ASN A 25 19.40 10.89 4.51
C ASN A 25 19.60 12.38 4.13
N SER A 26 19.77 13.25 5.13
CA SER A 26 20.36 14.62 5.05
C SER A 26 19.44 15.80 4.74
N GLU A 27 19.82 16.95 5.32
CA GLU A 27 19.21 18.28 5.18
C GLU A 27 19.23 18.75 3.72
N GLY A 28 18.13 18.51 3.00
CA GLY A 28 17.92 18.96 1.63
C GLY A 28 16.51 18.59 1.20
N LEU A 29 15.86 19.42 0.38
CA LEU A 29 14.50 19.19 -0.14
C LEU A 29 14.27 17.71 -0.48
N CYS A 30 13.24 17.11 0.13
CA CYS A 30 12.78 15.75 -0.14
C CYS A 30 12.67 15.51 -1.65
N ASP A 31 13.51 14.62 -2.20
CA ASP A 31 13.29 14.12 -3.55
C ASP A 31 12.35 12.91 -3.47
N TYR A 32 11.04 13.18 -3.49
CA TYR A 32 10.00 12.14 -3.52
C TYR A 32 10.22 11.15 -4.68
N GLN A 33 10.91 11.57 -5.75
CA GLN A 33 11.27 10.70 -6.87
C GLN A 33 12.27 9.62 -6.44
N ALA A 34 13.27 9.97 -5.61
CA ALA A 34 14.22 9.01 -5.08
C ALA A 34 13.53 8.00 -4.14
N PHE A 35 12.60 8.47 -3.30
CA PHE A 35 11.79 7.60 -2.44
C PHE A 35 10.92 6.63 -3.26
N LEU A 36 10.23 7.12 -4.29
CA LEU A 36 9.43 6.28 -5.18
C LEU A 36 10.30 5.26 -5.92
N GLN A 37 11.47 5.70 -6.41
CA GLN A 37 12.41 4.82 -7.10
C GLN A 37 12.92 3.70 -6.19
N GLU A 38 13.26 4.00 -4.93
CA GLU A 38 13.67 2.98 -3.95
C GLU A 38 12.53 1.97 -3.68
N GLY A 39 11.29 2.46 -3.59
CA GLY A 39 10.10 1.62 -3.45
C GLY A 39 9.91 0.69 -4.65
N ILE A 40 10.01 1.22 -5.87
CA ILE A 40 9.90 0.45 -7.12
C ILE A 40 11.01 -0.60 -7.20
N ASP A 41 12.26 -0.23 -6.94
CA ASP A 41 13.41 -1.13 -6.99
C ASP A 41 13.26 -2.27 -5.97
N SER A 42 12.74 -1.95 -4.78
CA SER A 42 12.43 -2.93 -3.74
C SER A 42 11.34 -3.90 -4.20
N LEU A 43 10.22 -3.40 -4.76
CA LEU A 43 9.14 -4.24 -5.29
C LEU A 43 9.62 -5.14 -6.43
N LEU A 44 10.43 -4.61 -7.36
CA LEU A 44 10.99 -5.38 -8.48
C LEU A 44 11.95 -6.47 -8.01
N LYS A 45 12.77 -6.18 -6.99
CA LYS A 45 13.63 -7.19 -6.35
C LYS A 45 12.80 -8.29 -5.71
N GLU A 46 11.74 -7.93 -5.00
CA GLU A 46 10.85 -8.90 -4.37
C GLU A 46 10.08 -9.78 -5.37
N ALA A 47 9.66 -9.20 -6.50
CA ALA A 47 8.99 -9.95 -7.56
C ALA A 47 9.92 -11.02 -8.20
N LYS A 48 11.23 -10.75 -8.25
CA LYS A 48 12.25 -11.69 -8.76
C LYS A 48 12.59 -12.79 -7.75
N ASP A 49 12.62 -12.48 -6.45
CA ASP A 49 12.92 -13.44 -5.37
C ASP A 49 11.69 -14.31 -5.03
N LYS A 50 11.36 -15.25 -5.92
CA LYS A 50 10.13 -16.06 -5.83
C LYS A 50 10.00 -16.96 -4.59
N PHE A 51 11.03 -17.15 -3.76
CA PHE A 51 11.02 -18.16 -2.68
C PHE A 51 11.63 -17.76 -1.33
N LYS A 52 12.35 -16.64 -1.21
CA LYS A 52 13.07 -16.36 0.04
C LYS A 52 12.15 -15.75 1.11
N GLY A 53 11.62 -16.60 2.00
CA GLY A 53 10.90 -16.17 3.20
C GLY A 53 9.39 -15.94 3.03
N TRP A 54 8.82 -16.21 1.85
CA TRP A 54 7.38 -16.19 1.63
C TRP A 54 6.74 -17.49 2.14
N VAL A 55 5.64 -17.36 2.87
CA VAL A 55 4.81 -18.46 3.37
C VAL A 55 3.47 -18.41 2.63
N SER A 56 3.19 -19.43 1.82
CA SER A 56 1.94 -19.55 1.09
C SER A 56 0.75 -19.76 2.04
N CYS A 57 -0.38 -19.16 1.68
CA CYS A 57 -1.65 -19.24 2.39
C CYS A 57 -2.72 -19.82 1.46
N SER A 58 -3.59 -20.65 2.01
CA SER A 58 -4.80 -21.09 1.31
C SER A 58 -5.81 -19.94 1.22
N THR A 59 -6.47 -19.80 0.08
CA THR A 59 -7.59 -18.87 -0.14
C THR A 59 -8.69 -19.56 -0.94
N SER A 60 -9.94 -19.11 -0.79
CA SER A 60 -11.08 -19.55 -1.60
C SER A 60 -11.09 -18.91 -3.00
N GLU A 61 -10.38 -17.80 -3.14
CA GLU A 61 -10.32 -17.02 -4.37
C GLU A 61 -9.42 -17.68 -5.41
N GLN A 62 -9.63 -17.34 -6.69
CA GLN A 62 -8.75 -17.74 -7.80
C GLN A 62 -7.47 -16.90 -7.81
N ALA A 63 -6.72 -16.94 -6.70
CA ALA A 63 -5.51 -16.17 -6.48
C ALA A 63 -4.51 -16.94 -5.60
N ASP A 64 -3.22 -16.76 -5.85
CA ASP A 64 -2.18 -17.22 -4.94
C ASP A 64 -1.93 -16.18 -3.86
N LEU A 65 -2.01 -16.57 -2.58
CA LEU A 65 -1.74 -15.67 -1.44
C LEU A 65 -0.49 -16.12 -0.69
N ALA A 66 0.39 -15.19 -0.33
CA ALA A 66 1.54 -15.45 0.52
C ALA A 66 1.87 -14.25 1.43
N TYR A 67 2.52 -14.51 2.56
CA TYR A 67 3.07 -13.45 3.42
C TYR A 67 4.55 -13.67 3.74
N LYS A 68 5.24 -12.60 4.11
CA LYS A 68 6.61 -12.60 4.61
C LYS A 68 6.68 -11.84 5.92
N LYS A 69 7.42 -12.39 6.89
CA LYS A 69 7.74 -11.66 8.14
C LYS A 69 8.85 -10.67 7.84
N VAL A 70 8.64 -9.41 8.20
CA VAL A 70 9.68 -8.38 8.13
C VAL A 70 10.40 -8.38 9.50
N PRO A 71 11.73 -8.60 9.53
CA PRO A 71 12.46 -8.77 10.80
C PRO A 71 12.53 -7.48 11.63
N ASP A 72 12.58 -6.33 10.95
CA ASP A 72 12.77 -5.01 11.58
C ASP A 72 11.59 -4.11 11.23
N GLY A 73 10.65 -3.94 12.16
CA GLY A 73 9.50 -3.07 11.97
C GLY A 73 8.33 -3.39 12.92
N PRO A 74 7.22 -2.64 12.80
CA PRO A 74 5.96 -3.00 13.45
C PRO A 74 5.59 -4.46 13.13
N PRO A 75 4.75 -5.13 13.95
CA PRO A 75 4.39 -6.55 13.77
C PRO A 75 3.50 -6.82 12.54
N LEU A 76 3.57 -5.97 11.52
CA LEU A 76 2.92 -6.11 10.23
C LEU A 76 3.67 -7.11 9.36
N ARG A 77 2.91 -7.85 8.58
CA ARG A 77 3.43 -8.78 7.58
C ARG A 77 3.36 -8.13 6.22
N LEU A 78 4.34 -8.42 5.38
CA LEU A 78 4.25 -8.10 3.97
C LEU A 78 3.42 -9.18 3.27
N TRP A 79 2.46 -8.77 2.46
CA TRP A 79 1.55 -9.67 1.75
C TRP A 79 1.78 -9.58 0.24
N LYS A 80 1.60 -10.71 -0.44
CA LYS A 80 1.64 -10.83 -1.90
C LYS A 80 0.43 -11.63 -2.34
N SER A 81 -0.29 -11.10 -3.32
CA SER A 81 -1.36 -11.80 -4.04
C SER A 81 -1.00 -11.84 -5.52
N THR A 82 -1.19 -12.99 -6.17
CA THR A 82 -0.99 -13.15 -7.61
C THR A 82 -2.26 -13.68 -8.23
N ILE A 83 -2.73 -13.04 -9.30
CA ILE A 83 -3.91 -13.47 -10.06
C ILE A 83 -3.57 -13.45 -11.55
N GLU A 84 -4.18 -14.34 -12.34
CA GLU A 84 -4.07 -14.32 -13.80
C GLU A 84 -5.24 -13.52 -14.39
N ILE A 85 -4.92 -12.55 -15.26
CA ILE A 85 -5.91 -11.70 -15.93
C ILE A 85 -5.73 -11.81 -17.44
N ALA A 86 -6.81 -12.09 -18.16
CA ALA A 86 -6.83 -12.15 -19.62
C ALA A 86 -6.94 -10.76 -20.27
N ALA A 87 -5.94 -9.90 -20.03
CA ALA A 87 -5.85 -8.53 -20.58
C ALA A 87 -4.39 -8.12 -20.81
N GLN A 88 -4.15 -7.02 -21.54
CA GLN A 88 -2.81 -6.48 -21.67
C GLN A 88 -2.37 -5.79 -20.36
N PRO A 89 -1.06 -5.76 -20.04
CA PRO A 89 -0.56 -5.12 -18.82
C PRO A 89 -0.99 -3.65 -18.68
N GLU A 90 -1.00 -2.91 -19.79
CA GLU A 90 -1.38 -1.50 -19.83
C GLU A 90 -2.87 -1.30 -19.46
N ASP A 91 -3.74 -2.20 -19.94
CA ASP A 91 -5.17 -2.17 -19.61
C ASP A 91 -5.40 -2.44 -18.12
N VAL A 92 -4.66 -3.40 -17.55
CA VAL A 92 -4.72 -3.72 -16.12
C VAL A 92 -4.21 -2.54 -15.29
N PHE A 93 -3.10 -1.92 -15.70
CA PHE A 93 -2.53 -0.77 -15.02
C PHE A 93 -3.49 0.42 -15.01
N GLN A 94 -4.14 0.73 -16.15
CA GLN A 94 -5.15 1.78 -16.23
C GLN A 94 -6.37 1.48 -15.36
N ARG A 95 -6.89 0.23 -15.41
CA ARG A 95 -8.00 -0.23 -14.57
C ARG A 95 -7.70 -0.03 -13.08
N LEU A 96 -6.49 -0.36 -12.63
CA LEU A 96 -6.08 -0.23 -11.23
C LEU A 96 -5.91 1.24 -10.81
N LEU A 97 -5.28 2.08 -11.64
CA LEU A 97 -4.97 3.46 -11.23
C LEU A 97 -6.14 4.44 -11.40
N ARG A 98 -6.90 4.30 -12.49
CA ARG A 98 -7.88 5.32 -12.92
C ARG A 98 -9.33 4.88 -12.70
N GLU A 99 -9.57 3.59 -12.58
CA GLU A 99 -10.92 3.03 -12.58
C GLU A 99 -11.24 2.22 -11.31
N GLN A 100 -10.76 2.69 -10.14
CA GLN A 100 -10.97 2.02 -8.84
C GLN A 100 -12.45 1.71 -8.55
N HIS A 101 -13.34 2.63 -8.90
CA HIS A 101 -14.79 2.48 -8.76
C HIS A 101 -15.40 1.28 -9.50
N LEU A 102 -14.68 0.68 -10.47
CA LEU A 102 -15.14 -0.50 -11.20
C LEU A 102 -14.85 -1.82 -10.49
N TRP A 103 -13.92 -1.84 -9.53
CA TRP A 103 -13.46 -3.08 -8.90
C TRP A 103 -13.43 -3.03 -7.37
N ASP A 104 -13.60 -1.86 -6.77
CA ASP A 104 -13.65 -1.67 -5.31
C ASP A 104 -15.09 -1.34 -4.88
N GLU A 105 -15.82 -2.35 -4.42
CA GLU A 105 -17.22 -2.19 -3.98
C GLU A 105 -17.35 -1.36 -2.69
N ASP A 106 -16.28 -1.28 -1.90
CA ASP A 106 -16.24 -0.53 -0.66
C ASP A 106 -15.76 0.92 -0.85
N LEU A 107 -15.41 1.32 -2.08
CA LEU A 107 -15.01 2.69 -2.37
C LEU A 107 -16.18 3.66 -2.17
N LEU A 108 -16.02 4.61 -1.25
CA LEU A 108 -17.01 5.63 -0.95
C LEU A 108 -16.76 6.93 -1.71
N ASP A 109 -15.50 7.35 -1.80
CA ASP A 109 -15.09 8.56 -2.51
C ASP A 109 -13.62 8.46 -2.92
N SER A 110 -13.24 9.13 -4.01
CA SER A 110 -11.84 9.28 -4.39
C SER A 110 -11.56 10.49 -5.25
N LYS A 111 -10.34 11.01 -5.16
CA LYS A 111 -9.88 12.16 -5.93
C LYS A 111 -8.35 12.20 -6.05
N VAL A 112 -7.88 12.76 -7.15
CA VAL A 112 -6.50 13.25 -7.26
C VAL A 112 -6.43 14.57 -6.48
N VAL A 113 -5.60 14.60 -5.44
CA VAL A 113 -5.36 15.78 -4.61
C VAL A 113 -4.42 16.75 -5.32
N GLU A 114 -3.33 16.21 -5.89
CA GLU A 114 -2.31 16.96 -6.60
C GLU A 114 -1.63 16.08 -7.66
N THR A 115 -1.34 16.65 -8.83
CA THR A 115 -0.54 15.98 -9.87
C THR A 115 0.86 16.56 -9.83
N LEU A 116 1.87 15.72 -9.56
CA LEU A 116 3.26 16.15 -9.41
C LEU A 116 3.99 16.16 -10.76
N ASP A 117 3.75 15.13 -11.59
CA ASP A 117 4.30 15.00 -12.94
C ASP A 117 3.39 14.13 -13.84
N GLU A 118 3.88 13.69 -15.01
CA GLU A 118 3.11 12.87 -15.97
C GLU A 118 2.77 11.46 -15.46
N HIS A 119 3.50 10.97 -14.46
CA HIS A 119 3.43 9.59 -13.97
C HIS A 119 3.19 9.49 -12.46
N THR A 120 3.22 10.60 -11.72
CA THR A 120 3.13 10.65 -10.26
C THR A 120 2.01 11.58 -9.80
N ASP A 121 1.13 11.08 -8.93
CA ASP A 121 0.10 11.89 -8.30
C ASP A 121 -0.10 11.57 -6.80
N ILE A 122 -0.64 12.55 -6.07
CA ILE A 122 -1.13 12.37 -4.70
C ILE A 122 -2.62 12.05 -4.82
N TYR A 123 -3.00 10.86 -4.37
CA TYR A 123 -4.36 10.35 -4.49
C TYR A 123 -4.97 10.09 -3.12
N GLN A 124 -6.20 10.57 -2.94
CA GLN A 124 -7.00 10.32 -1.74
C GLN A 124 -8.18 9.42 -2.09
N TYR A 125 -8.43 8.42 -1.26
CA TYR A 125 -9.63 7.60 -1.35
C TYR A 125 -10.15 7.18 0.03
N VAL A 126 -11.47 7.07 0.14
CA VAL A 126 -12.16 6.65 1.35
C VAL A 126 -12.82 5.30 1.08
N GLN A 127 -12.51 4.31 1.90
CA GLN A 127 -13.10 2.97 1.84
C GLN A 127 -13.99 2.71 3.04
N ASN A 128 -15.13 2.07 2.80
CA ASN A 128 -15.95 1.50 3.84
C ASN A 128 -15.20 0.35 4.54
N ASN A 129 -15.71 -0.08 5.69
CA ASN A 129 -15.14 -1.19 6.43
C ASN A 129 -16.26 -2.05 7.01
N MET A 130 -15.94 -3.29 7.34
CA MET A 130 -16.91 -4.19 7.94
C MET A 130 -17.44 -3.62 9.25
N ALA A 131 -18.77 -3.62 9.40
CA ALA A 131 -19.42 -3.13 10.60
C ALA A 131 -18.89 -3.86 11.85
N PRO A 132 -18.67 -3.15 12.98
CA PRO A 132 -19.00 -1.75 13.25
C PRO A 132 -17.84 -0.77 13.01
N HIS A 133 -16.82 -1.16 12.23
CA HIS A 133 -15.64 -0.31 12.06
C HIS A 133 -15.95 0.93 11.22
N PRO A 134 -15.34 2.09 11.55
CA PRO A 134 -15.47 3.27 10.72
C PRO A 134 -14.79 3.06 9.37
N ALA A 135 -15.23 3.86 8.39
CA ALA A 135 -14.54 4.01 7.11
C ALA A 135 -13.09 4.47 7.31
N ARG A 136 -12.22 4.11 6.37
CA ARG A 136 -10.80 4.45 6.36
C ARG A 136 -10.53 5.47 5.26
N ASP A 137 -9.80 6.51 5.62
CA ASP A 137 -9.33 7.55 4.70
C ASP A 137 -7.84 7.31 4.42
N PHE A 138 -7.48 7.25 3.14
CA PHE A 138 -6.14 6.98 2.66
C PHE A 138 -5.66 8.16 1.81
N VAL A 139 -4.43 8.61 2.07
CA VAL A 139 -3.71 9.55 1.20
C VAL A 139 -2.40 8.89 0.82
N VAL A 140 -2.20 8.67 -0.48
CA VAL A 140 -1.05 7.93 -1.00
C VAL A 140 -0.34 8.75 -2.08
N LEU A 141 0.99 8.67 -2.08
CA LEU A 141 1.83 9.03 -3.20
C LEU A 141 1.97 7.79 -4.08
N ARG A 142 1.61 7.89 -5.36
CA ARG A 142 1.63 6.76 -6.30
C ARG A 142 2.15 7.17 -7.67
#